data_AF-A0A1V5JQT5-F1
#
_entry.id   AF-A0A1V5JQT5-F1
#
_cell.length_a   1.000
_cell.length_b   1.000
_cell.length_c   1.000
_cell.angle_alpha   90.00
_cell.angle_beta   90.00
_cell.angle_gamma   90.00
#
_symmetry.space_group_name_H-M   'P 1'
#
loop_
_entity.id
_entity.type
_entity.pdbx_description
1 polymer ?
#
loop_
_entity_poly.entity_id
_entity_poly.type
_entity_poly.pdbx_seq_one_letter_code
_entity_poly.pdbx_strand_id
1 'polypeptide(L)'
;MKKNFPFSQAFELCESLCKFAKTRTQRSCSALAFWRVTTSAPDDFDGILERELLVGKAPERLGLTMMPYRVGGAKGKAEYPRLDDLLVLRDAAMKMPRGSLRGVSSDLFQGKARAQQSFERLRDVARRREGAEAGSPSRKLEQSLKALTHGAEALFAEKTGEEAKEMQFCTPLMDALELLSAERA
;
A
#
# COMPACT_ATOMS: atom_id res chain seq x y z
N MET A 1 -4.79 -13.42 -17.11
CA MET A 1 -5.86 -12.43 -17.40
C MET A 1 -7.19 -13.11 -17.74
N LYS A 2 -8.32 -12.72 -17.14
CA LYS A 2 -9.66 -13.13 -17.61
C LYS A 2 -9.91 -12.47 -18.98
N LYS A 3 -10.29 -13.28 -19.97
CA LYS A 3 -10.30 -12.91 -21.41
C LYS A 3 -11.33 -11.85 -21.84
N ASN A 4 -12.29 -11.47 -21.00
CA ASN A 4 -13.37 -10.55 -21.40
C ASN A 4 -13.60 -9.47 -20.35
N PHE A 5 -12.63 -8.59 -20.16
CA PHE A 5 -12.86 -7.34 -19.45
C PHE A 5 -13.18 -6.26 -20.50
N PRO A 6 -14.40 -5.69 -20.54
CA PRO A 6 -14.78 -4.73 -21.57
C PRO A 6 -13.84 -3.53 -21.58
N PHE A 7 -13.36 -3.15 -22.76
CA PHE A 7 -12.43 -2.01 -22.92
C PHE A 7 -12.99 -0.71 -22.33
N SER A 8 -14.31 -0.48 -22.44
CA SER A 8 -14.97 0.69 -21.86
C SER A 8 -14.81 0.76 -20.34
N GLN A 9 -14.98 -0.36 -19.63
CA GLN A 9 -14.79 -0.43 -18.18
C GLN A 9 -13.32 -0.19 -17.79
N ALA A 10 -12.38 -0.61 -18.63
CA ALA A 10 -10.95 -0.37 -18.38
C ALA A 10 -10.62 1.10 -18.50
N PHE A 11 -11.16 1.73 -19.55
CA PHE A 11 -11.00 3.14 -19.80
C PHE A 11 -11.59 3.97 -18.66
N GLU A 12 -12.84 3.71 -18.26
CA GLU A 12 -13.51 4.40 -17.14
C GLU A 12 -12.73 4.27 -15.82
N LEU A 13 -12.25 3.07 -15.52
CA LEU A 13 -11.42 2.84 -14.34
C LEU A 13 -10.10 3.64 -14.43
N CYS A 14 -9.42 3.65 -15.57
CA CYS A 14 -8.21 4.44 -15.77
C CYS A 14 -8.46 5.94 -15.60
N GLU A 15 -9.57 6.46 -16.11
CA GLU A 15 -9.98 7.85 -15.90
C GLU A 15 -10.24 8.15 -14.42
N SER A 16 -10.93 7.25 -13.71
CA SER A 16 -11.22 7.41 -12.28
C SER A 16 -9.94 7.41 -11.42
N LEU A 17 -8.96 6.55 -11.72
CA LEU A 17 -7.64 6.52 -11.06
C LEU A 17 -6.86 7.81 -11.32
N CYS A 18 -6.89 8.31 -12.56
CA CYS A 18 -6.28 9.59 -12.92
C CYS A 18 -6.96 10.78 -12.20
N LYS A 19 -8.28 10.76 -12.11
CA LYS A 19 -9.06 11.75 -11.36
C LYS A 19 -8.71 11.70 -9.87
N PHE A 20 -8.68 10.51 -9.27
CA PHE A 20 -8.27 10.30 -7.88
C PHE A 20 -6.89 10.92 -7.60
N ALA A 21 -5.88 10.58 -8.41
CA ALA A 21 -4.52 11.10 -8.23
C ALA A 21 -4.47 12.64 -8.38
N LYS A 22 -5.15 13.20 -9.39
CA LYS A 22 -5.23 14.66 -9.61
C LYS A 22 -5.91 15.39 -8.47
N THR A 23 -7.01 14.83 -7.94
CA THR A 23 -7.75 15.41 -6.82
C THR A 23 -6.93 15.37 -5.55
N ARG A 24 -6.41 14.20 -5.17
CA ARG A 24 -5.61 14.01 -3.95
C ARG A 24 -4.38 14.89 -3.93
N THR A 25 -3.64 14.96 -5.04
CA THR A 25 -2.44 15.81 -5.15
C THR A 25 -2.73 17.28 -5.43
N GLN A 26 -4.00 17.65 -5.65
CA GLN A 26 -4.40 18.97 -6.15
C GLN A 26 -3.60 19.40 -7.39
N ARG A 27 -3.15 18.43 -8.21
CA ARG A 27 -2.28 18.63 -9.39
C ARG A 27 -0.95 19.32 -9.09
N SER A 28 -0.49 19.30 -7.84
CA SER A 28 0.79 19.89 -7.42
C SER A 28 2.00 19.11 -7.93
N CYS A 29 1.84 17.84 -8.30
CA CYS A 29 2.88 16.99 -8.84
C CYS A 29 2.33 15.95 -9.84
N SER A 30 3.24 15.33 -10.60
CA SER A 30 2.93 14.11 -11.35
C SER A 30 2.86 12.94 -10.38
N ALA A 31 1.77 12.18 -10.42
CA ALA A 31 1.55 11.06 -9.50
C ALA A 31 0.81 9.90 -10.17
N LEU A 32 1.02 8.71 -9.64
CA LEU A 32 0.45 7.45 -10.08
C LEU A 32 -0.46 6.88 -8.99
N ALA A 33 -1.69 6.57 -9.38
CA ALA A 33 -2.56 5.63 -8.66
C ALA A 33 -2.78 4.43 -9.58
N PHE A 34 -2.88 3.24 -9.01
CA PHE A 34 -3.05 2.00 -9.74
C PHE A 34 -3.91 1.03 -8.93
N TRP A 35 -4.61 0.15 -9.63
CA TRP A 35 -5.34 -0.94 -9.00
C TRP A 35 -5.34 -2.14 -9.92
N ARG A 36 -5.15 -3.33 -9.35
CA ARG A 36 -5.17 -4.57 -10.12
C ARG A 36 -6.60 -5.07 -10.23
N VAL A 37 -7.08 -5.22 -11.46
CA VAL A 37 -8.42 -5.78 -11.73
C VAL A 37 -8.47 -7.25 -11.29
N THR A 38 -9.17 -7.50 -10.19
CA THR A 38 -9.40 -8.85 -9.64
C THR A 38 -10.81 -9.36 -9.88
N THR A 39 -11.78 -8.45 -10.04
CA THR A 39 -13.21 -8.74 -10.23
C THR A 39 -13.64 -8.51 -11.68
N SER A 40 -14.80 -9.02 -12.06
CA SER A 40 -15.33 -8.95 -13.43
C SER A 40 -16.14 -7.68 -13.74
N ALA A 41 -16.42 -6.84 -12.75
CA ALA A 41 -17.14 -5.58 -12.90
C ALA A 41 -16.55 -4.57 -11.89
N PRO A 42 -15.68 -3.65 -12.31
CA PRO A 42 -15.16 -2.63 -11.42
C PRO A 42 -16.12 -1.44 -11.42
N ASP A 43 -16.34 -0.92 -10.23
CA ASP A 43 -16.89 0.42 -10.05
C ASP A 43 -15.81 1.46 -10.39
N ASP A 44 -16.14 2.74 -10.22
CA ASP A 44 -15.11 3.76 -10.12
C ASP A 44 -14.15 3.48 -8.95
N PHE A 45 -12.98 4.11 -9.01
CA PHE A 45 -11.95 3.86 -7.99
C PHE A 45 -12.37 4.29 -6.57
N ASP A 46 -13.26 5.27 -6.42
CA ASP A 46 -13.74 5.69 -5.11
C ASP A 46 -14.59 4.58 -4.45
N GLY A 47 -15.46 3.92 -5.22
CA GLY A 47 -16.20 2.74 -4.76
C GLY A 47 -15.30 1.53 -4.44
N ILE A 48 -14.25 1.33 -5.24
CA ILE A 48 -13.23 0.29 -4.97
C ILE A 48 -12.47 0.61 -3.68
N LEU A 49 -12.04 1.86 -3.49
CA LEU A 49 -11.34 2.30 -2.29
C LEU A 49 -12.16 2.00 -1.03
N GLU A 50 -13.43 2.40 -1.05
CA GLU A 50 -14.37 2.25 0.06
C GLU A 50 -14.63 0.78 0.44
N ARG A 51 -14.75 -0.10 -0.56
CA ARG A 51 -15.10 -1.52 -0.36
C ARG A 51 -13.88 -2.41 -0.09
N GLU A 52 -12.77 -2.17 -0.78
CA GLU A 52 -11.67 -3.12 -0.87
C GLU A 52 -10.40 -2.64 -0.17
N LEU A 53 -10.21 -1.33 -0.05
CA LEU A 53 -8.98 -0.73 0.48
C LEU A 53 -9.20 0.03 1.77
N LEU A 54 -10.42 0.13 2.29
CA LEU A 54 -10.73 0.68 3.60
C LEU A 54 -11.30 -0.40 4.52
N VAL A 55 -10.66 -0.60 5.67
CA VAL A 55 -10.99 -1.65 6.64
C VAL A 55 -11.33 -1.03 8.00
N GLY A 56 -12.31 -1.63 8.68
CA GLY A 56 -12.73 -1.19 10.01
C GLY A 56 -13.77 -0.06 9.96
N LYS A 57 -13.92 0.63 11.09
CA LYS A 57 -14.89 1.72 11.28
C LYS A 57 -14.17 2.93 11.86
N ALA A 58 -14.72 4.12 11.62
CA ALA A 58 -14.26 5.32 12.28
C ALA A 58 -14.31 5.17 13.82
N PRO A 59 -13.33 5.73 14.57
CA PRO A 59 -12.22 6.56 14.08
C PRO A 59 -11.02 5.76 13.55
N GLU A 60 -10.83 4.49 13.95
CA GLU A 60 -9.64 3.69 13.61
C GLU A 60 -9.68 3.04 12.21
N ARG A 61 -10.30 3.71 11.24
CA ARG A 61 -10.41 3.18 9.89
C ARG A 61 -9.03 3.10 9.23
N LEU A 62 -8.71 1.94 8.68
CA LEU A 62 -7.41 1.60 8.11
C LEU A 62 -7.48 1.61 6.58
N GLY A 63 -6.65 2.42 5.94
CA GLY A 63 -6.33 2.35 4.52
C GLY A 63 -5.30 1.28 4.21
N LEU A 64 -5.63 0.40 3.28
CA LEU A 64 -4.72 -0.59 2.70
C LEU A 64 -3.94 -0.03 1.51
N THR A 65 -3.85 1.29 1.40
CA THR A 65 -3.08 1.95 0.35
C THR A 65 -2.52 3.28 0.84
N MET A 66 -1.39 3.71 0.28
CA MET A 66 -0.85 5.07 0.42
C MET A 66 -0.94 5.88 -0.87
N MET A 67 -1.68 5.41 -1.87
CA MET A 67 -1.86 6.14 -3.12
C MET A 67 -2.41 7.56 -2.91
N PRO A 68 -2.02 8.52 -3.78
CA PRO A 68 -1.18 8.35 -4.97
C PRO A 68 0.33 8.48 -4.68
N TYR A 69 1.16 7.85 -5.53
CA TYR A 69 2.61 7.91 -5.45
C TYR A 69 3.19 8.91 -6.43
N ARG A 70 4.03 9.84 -5.96
CA ARG A 70 4.66 10.85 -6.84
C ARG A 70 5.70 10.22 -7.77
N VAL A 71 5.75 10.72 -9.00
CA VAL A 71 6.68 10.30 -10.05
C VAL A 71 7.55 11.47 -10.46
N GLY A 72 8.85 11.23 -10.64
CA GLY A 72 9.83 12.24 -11.03
C GLY A 72 10.38 13.10 -9.87
N GLY A 73 11.27 14.02 -10.22
CA GLY A 73 11.97 14.90 -9.28
C GLY A 73 11.23 16.23 -9.07
N ALA A 74 10.10 16.23 -8.36
CA ALA A 74 9.46 17.49 -7.98
C ALA A 74 10.21 18.16 -6.81
N LYS A 75 10.59 19.44 -7.00
CA LYS A 75 11.02 20.36 -5.95
C LYS A 75 9.77 20.86 -5.20
N GLY A 76 9.12 19.99 -4.43
CA GLY A 76 7.95 20.31 -3.61
C GLY A 76 8.04 19.64 -2.26
N LYS A 77 7.34 20.17 -1.26
CA LYS A 77 7.27 19.56 0.08
C LYS A 77 6.88 18.08 -0.05
N ALA A 78 7.50 17.24 0.78
CA ALA A 78 7.39 15.78 0.77
C ALA A 78 6.01 15.29 1.27
N GLU A 79 4.92 15.73 0.63
CA GLU A 79 3.56 15.45 1.08
C GLU A 79 3.06 14.08 0.60
N TYR A 80 3.55 13.58 -0.53
CA TYR A 80 3.17 12.29 -1.10
C TYR A 80 4.35 11.31 -1.20
N PRO A 81 4.13 10.01 -0.92
CA PRO A 81 5.17 8.98 -1.00
C PRO A 81 5.70 8.84 -2.43
N ARG A 82 7.00 8.56 -2.59
CA ARG A 82 7.59 8.34 -3.92
C ARG A 82 7.22 6.97 -4.47
N LEU A 83 7.04 6.91 -5.78
CA LEU A 83 6.99 5.63 -6.47
C LEU A 83 8.29 4.84 -6.27
N ASP A 84 9.46 5.49 -6.34
CA ASP A 84 10.75 4.82 -6.13
C ASP A 84 10.84 4.09 -4.78
N ASP A 85 10.32 4.70 -3.71
CA ASP A 85 10.32 4.11 -2.36
C ASP A 85 9.36 2.91 -2.30
N LEU A 86 8.22 2.96 -3.01
CA LEU A 86 7.33 1.81 -3.18
C LEU A 86 8.00 0.67 -3.95
N LEU A 87 8.76 0.98 -4.99
CA LEU A 87 9.50 -0.03 -5.76
C LEU A 87 10.57 -0.72 -4.90
N VAL A 88 11.23 0.02 -4.00
CA VAL A 88 12.16 -0.56 -3.01
C VAL A 88 11.42 -1.47 -2.03
N LEU A 89 10.24 -1.05 -1.54
CA LEU A 89 9.39 -1.88 -0.67
C LEU A 89 8.95 -3.17 -1.37
N ARG A 90 8.54 -3.08 -2.64
CA ARG A 90 8.15 -4.20 -3.51
C ARG A 90 9.29 -5.21 -3.64
N ASP A 91 10.52 -4.75 -3.87
CA ASP A 91 11.69 -5.61 -3.96
C ASP A 91 12.07 -6.25 -2.61
N ALA A 92 11.89 -5.53 -1.50
CA ALA A 92 12.09 -6.07 -0.16
C ALA A 92 11.03 -7.14 0.18
N ALA A 93 9.76 -6.90 -0.15
CA ALA A 93 8.68 -7.84 0.03
C ALA A 93 8.87 -9.12 -0.82
N MET A 94 9.44 -9.00 -2.02
CA MET A 94 9.76 -10.15 -2.87
C MET A 94 10.72 -11.15 -2.20
N LYS A 95 11.65 -10.65 -1.38
CA LYS A 95 12.68 -11.44 -0.69
C LYS A 95 12.17 -12.12 0.58
N MET A 96 10.97 -11.79 1.03
CA MET A 96 10.38 -12.39 2.22
C MET A 96 9.82 -13.78 1.94
N PRO A 97 9.85 -14.70 2.92
CA PRO A 97 9.11 -15.96 2.83
C PRO A 97 7.62 -15.70 2.62
N ARG A 98 7.03 -16.32 1.57
CA ARG A 98 5.63 -16.09 1.17
C ARG A 98 4.63 -16.27 2.31
N GLY A 99 4.83 -17.28 3.15
CA GLY A 99 3.94 -17.57 4.29
C GLY A 99 3.92 -16.45 5.33
N SER A 100 5.07 -15.81 5.58
CA SER A 100 5.19 -14.75 6.59
C SER A 100 4.41 -13.50 6.18
N LEU A 101 4.55 -13.05 4.93
CA LEU A 101 3.81 -11.89 4.44
C LEU A 101 2.31 -12.16 4.30
N ARG A 102 1.92 -13.39 3.93
CA ARG A 102 0.51 -13.77 3.83
C ARG A 102 -0.23 -13.62 5.17
N GLY A 103 0.43 -13.96 6.29
CA GLY A 103 -0.14 -13.79 7.62
C GLY A 103 -0.44 -12.32 7.92
N VAL A 104 0.57 -11.44 7.75
CA VAL A 104 0.41 -10.00 7.94
C VAL A 104 -0.67 -9.42 7.03
N SER A 105 -0.65 -9.78 5.74
CA SER A 105 -1.65 -9.33 4.76
C SER A 105 -3.06 -9.77 5.13
N SER A 106 -3.25 -11.00 5.63
CA SER A 106 -4.57 -11.47 6.09
C SER A 106 -5.04 -10.69 7.32
N ASP A 107 -4.13 -10.41 8.25
CA ASP A 107 -4.44 -9.67 9.48
C ASP A 107 -4.73 -8.19 9.21
N LEU A 108 -4.23 -7.59 8.11
CA LEU A 108 -4.59 -6.23 7.70
C LEU A 108 -6.09 -6.06 7.49
N PHE A 109 -6.75 -7.05 6.86
CA PHE A 109 -8.21 -7.05 6.69
C PHE A 109 -8.98 -7.28 7.99
N GLN A 110 -8.29 -7.64 9.08
CA GLN A 110 -8.86 -7.79 10.42
C GLN A 110 -8.63 -6.54 11.29
N GLY A 111 -7.91 -5.53 10.80
CA GLY A 111 -7.67 -4.25 11.47
C GLY A 111 -6.23 -4.05 11.97
N LYS A 112 -5.91 -2.80 12.33
CA LYS A 112 -4.55 -2.34 12.69
C LYS A 112 -3.89 -3.19 13.77
N ALA A 113 -4.57 -3.42 14.90
CA ALA A 113 -3.99 -4.10 16.06
C ALA A 113 -3.51 -5.53 15.75
N ARG A 114 -4.33 -6.32 15.04
CA ARG A 114 -3.96 -7.69 14.64
C ARG A 114 -2.80 -7.70 13.66
N ALA A 115 -2.84 -6.82 12.66
CA ALA A 115 -1.77 -6.69 11.68
C ALA A 115 -0.44 -6.27 12.31
N GLN A 116 -0.47 -5.32 13.26
CA GLN A 116 0.70 -4.89 14.01
C GLN A 116 1.31 -6.06 14.81
N GLN A 117 0.48 -6.80 15.54
CA GLN A 117 0.94 -7.98 16.28
C GLN A 117 1.52 -9.07 15.35
N SER A 118 0.94 -9.25 14.16
CA SER A 118 1.45 -10.18 13.15
C SER A 118 2.82 -9.76 12.63
N PHE A 119 2.99 -8.47 12.38
CA PHE A 119 4.23 -7.89 11.88
C PHE A 119 5.36 -7.92 12.92
N GLU A 120 5.05 -7.64 14.18
CA GLU A 120 6.00 -7.78 15.29
C GLU A 120 6.48 -9.23 15.45
N ARG A 121 5.56 -10.19 15.39
CA ARG A 121 5.91 -11.63 15.40
C ARG A 121 6.81 -12.00 14.24
N LEU A 122 6.53 -11.48 13.03
CA LEU A 122 7.38 -11.70 11.87
C LEU A 122 8.80 -11.17 12.11
N ARG A 123 8.94 -9.97 12.67
CA ARG A 123 10.25 -9.36 13.01
C ARG A 123 11.00 -10.19 14.05
N ASP A 124 10.31 -10.67 15.08
CA ASP A 124 10.91 -11.48 16.13
C ASP A 124 11.42 -12.83 15.63
N VAL A 125 10.62 -13.53 14.81
CA VAL A 125 11.02 -14.81 14.21
C VAL A 125 12.22 -14.61 13.28
N ALA A 126 12.21 -13.55 12.47
CA ALA A 126 13.30 -13.25 11.57
C ALA A 126 14.58 -12.90 12.33
N ARG A 127 14.50 -12.08 13.39
CA ARG A 127 15.65 -11.76 14.26
C ARG A 127 16.29 -13.00 14.89
N ARG A 128 15.49 -14.01 15.26
CA ARG A 128 15.98 -15.28 15.81
C ARG A 128 16.63 -16.18 14.76
N ARG A 129 16.18 -16.14 13.50
CA ARG A 129 16.66 -17.02 12.41
C ARG A 129 17.81 -16.42 11.60
N GLU A 130 17.72 -15.14 11.29
CA GLU A 130 18.62 -14.41 10.38
C GLU A 130 19.73 -13.66 11.14
N GLY A 131 19.62 -13.60 12.48
CA GLY A 131 20.51 -12.76 13.30
C GLY A 131 20.20 -11.26 13.16
N ALA A 132 21.08 -10.43 13.71
CA ALA A 132 20.92 -8.97 13.74
C ALA A 132 21.64 -8.26 12.57
N GLU A 133 21.80 -8.92 11.43
CA GLU A 133 22.50 -8.32 10.28
C GLU A 133 21.64 -7.31 9.52
N ALA A 134 22.22 -6.17 9.16
CA ALA A 134 21.52 -5.12 8.39
C ALA A 134 21.06 -5.57 7.00
N GLY A 135 21.61 -6.67 6.47
CA GLY A 135 21.27 -7.22 5.16
C GLY A 135 20.03 -8.10 5.12
N SER A 136 19.44 -8.45 6.27
CA SER A 136 18.38 -9.45 6.34
C SER A 136 17.09 -9.00 5.61
N PRO A 137 16.34 -9.92 4.97
CA PRO A 137 15.11 -9.58 4.25
C PRO A 137 14.09 -8.84 5.12
N SER A 138 13.93 -9.29 6.37
CA SER A 138 13.02 -8.69 7.34
C SER A 138 13.37 -7.24 7.69
N ARG A 139 14.66 -6.93 7.87
CA ARG A 139 15.11 -5.55 8.13
C ARG A 139 14.97 -4.66 6.91
N LYS A 140 15.25 -5.17 5.71
CA LYS A 140 15.05 -4.41 4.46
C LYS A 140 13.58 -4.07 4.27
N LEU A 141 12.67 -5.00 4.57
CA LEU A 141 11.23 -4.75 4.56
C LEU A 141 10.87 -3.64 5.55
N GLU A 142 11.33 -3.74 6.81
CA GLU A 142 11.06 -2.73 7.83
C GLU A 142 11.59 -1.34 7.44
N GLN A 143 12.82 -1.25 6.94
CA GLN A 143 13.42 0.01 6.50
C GLN A 143 12.65 0.64 5.34
N SER A 144 12.24 -0.16 4.36
CA SER A 144 11.47 0.32 3.21
C SER A 144 10.06 0.77 3.61
N LEU A 145 9.43 0.07 4.56
CA LEU A 145 8.17 0.49 5.16
C LEU A 145 8.33 1.84 5.88
N LYS A 146 9.35 1.99 6.73
CA LYS A 146 9.62 3.26 7.46
C LYS A 146 9.89 4.44 6.52
N ALA A 147 10.53 4.21 5.38
CA ALA A 147 10.78 5.25 4.40
C ALA A 147 9.49 5.86 3.84
N LEU A 148 8.41 5.07 3.76
CA LEU A 148 7.10 5.51 3.27
C LEU A 148 6.18 5.99 4.38
N THR A 149 6.15 5.28 5.51
CA THR A 149 5.16 5.55 6.56
C THR A 149 5.59 6.64 7.53
N HIS A 150 6.91 6.86 7.66
CA HIS A 150 7.51 7.71 8.69
C HIS A 150 7.05 7.38 10.12
N GLY A 151 6.36 6.25 10.32
CA GLY A 151 5.75 5.86 11.59
C GLY A 151 6.72 5.07 12.47
N ALA A 152 6.55 5.20 13.79
CA ALA A 152 7.33 4.46 14.77
C ALA A 152 7.19 2.94 14.60
N GLU A 153 6.00 2.48 14.21
CA GLU A 153 5.64 1.07 14.02
C GLU A 153 6.09 0.48 12.67
N ALA A 154 6.64 1.31 11.77
CA ALA A 154 6.98 1.02 10.38
C ALA A 154 5.79 0.65 9.48
N LEU A 155 4.90 -0.25 9.90
CA LEU A 155 3.84 -0.81 9.06
C LEU A 155 2.77 0.22 8.67
N PHE A 156 2.48 1.17 9.56
CA PHE A 156 1.42 2.16 9.39
C PHE A 156 1.96 3.58 9.41
N ALA A 157 1.41 4.42 8.55
CA ALA A 157 1.47 5.87 8.65
C ALA A 157 0.18 6.36 9.32
N GLU A 158 0.29 7.38 10.16
CA GLU A 158 -0.88 8.11 10.67
C GLU A 158 -1.22 9.26 9.72
N LYS A 159 -2.50 9.39 9.39
CA LYS A 159 -3.01 10.46 8.54
C LYS A 159 -3.43 11.64 9.39
N THR A 160 -3.28 12.83 8.82
CA THR A 160 -3.62 14.11 9.47
C THR A 160 -4.54 14.93 8.57
N GLY A 161 -5.20 15.94 9.13
CA GLY A 161 -6.09 16.83 8.37
C GLY A 161 -7.39 16.14 7.92
N GLU A 162 -7.89 16.50 6.73
CA GLU A 162 -9.14 15.96 6.18
C GLU A 162 -9.06 14.45 5.92
N GLU A 163 -7.90 13.92 5.51
CA GLU A 163 -7.76 12.47 5.26
C GLU A 163 -7.96 11.64 6.52
N ALA A 164 -7.62 12.19 7.71
CA ALA A 164 -7.81 11.52 8.99
C ALA A 164 -9.29 11.26 9.33
N LYS A 165 -10.21 12.01 8.73
CA LYS A 165 -11.66 11.79 8.87
C LYS A 165 -12.13 10.57 8.09
N GLU A 166 -11.46 10.25 6.99
CA GLU A 166 -11.76 9.11 6.14
C GLU A 166 -11.02 7.85 6.61
N MET A 167 -9.72 7.98 6.91
CA MET A 167 -8.85 6.92 7.40
C MET A 167 -7.81 7.49 8.35
N GLN A 168 -7.73 6.95 9.57
CA GLN A 168 -6.74 7.42 10.54
C GLN A 168 -5.35 6.85 10.26
N PHE A 169 -5.29 5.62 9.76
CA PHE A 169 -4.02 4.95 9.47
C PHE A 169 -4.02 4.43 8.04
N CYS A 170 -2.84 4.31 7.44
CA CYS A 170 -2.68 3.63 6.16
C CYS A 170 -1.39 2.82 6.08
N THR A 171 -1.34 1.82 5.20
CA THR A 171 -0.14 1.02 4.94
C THR A 171 0.14 0.90 3.44
N PRO A 172 1.40 0.97 2.99
CA PRO A 172 1.77 0.76 1.59
C PRO A 172 2.03 -0.73 1.27
N LEU A 173 1.89 -1.62 2.26
CA LEU A 173 2.25 -3.04 2.10
C LEU A 173 1.41 -3.72 1.01
N MET A 174 0.10 -3.45 0.98
CA MET A 174 -0.78 -4.04 -0.04
C MET A 174 -0.47 -3.47 -1.44
N ASP A 175 -0.18 -2.17 -1.57
CA ASP A 175 0.25 -1.59 -2.85
C ASP A 175 1.47 -2.33 -3.42
N ALA A 176 2.47 -2.61 -2.57
CA ALA A 176 3.66 -3.36 -2.97
C ALA A 176 3.35 -4.82 -3.36
N LEU A 177 2.46 -5.48 -2.63
CA LEU A 177 2.02 -6.86 -2.92
C LEU A 177 1.20 -6.95 -4.22
N GLU A 178 0.42 -5.91 -4.53
CA GLU A 178 -0.34 -5.82 -5.79
C GLU A 178 0.60 -5.67 -6.99
N LEU A 179 1.65 -4.85 -6.89
CA LEU A 179 2.70 -4.77 -7.92
C LEU A 179 3.41 -6.11 -8.13
N LEU A 180 3.77 -6.82 -7.06
CA LEU A 180 4.36 -8.16 -7.15
C LEU A 180 3.44 -9.18 -7.81
N SER A 181 2.13 -9.03 -7.62
CA SER A 181 1.13 -9.93 -8.18
C SER A 181 0.89 -9.66 -9.67
N ALA A 182 1.00 -8.40 -10.10
CA ALA A 182 0.87 -8.01 -11.50
C ALA A 182 2.01 -8.51 -12.39
N GLU A 183 3.26 -8.53 -11.89
CA GLU A 183 4.43 -9.02 -12.65
C GLU A 183 4.43 -10.55 -12.88
N ARG A 184 3.67 -11.30 -12.09
CA ARG A 184 3.62 -12.78 -12.15
C ARG A 184 2.46 -13.32 -12.98
N ALA A 185 1.56 -12.46 -13.45
CA ALA A 185 0.29 -12.81 -14.09
C ALA A 185 0.38 -12.78 -15.63
#